data_AF-T1BRC2-F1
#
_entry.id   AF-T1BRC2-F1
#
_cell.length_a   1.000
_cell.length_b   1.000
_cell.length_c   1.000
_cell.angle_alpha   90.00
_cell.angle_beta   90.00
_cell.angle_gamma   90.00
#
_symmetry.space_group_name_H-M   'P 1'
#
loop_
_entity.id
_entity.type
_entity.pdbx_description
1 polymer ?
#
loop_
_entity_poly.entity_id
_entity_poly.type
_entity_poly.pdbx_seq_one_letter_code
_entity_poly.pdbx_strand_id
1 'polypeptide(L)'
;GEDVVELHAHGSPVVLQELQVHCLQWGARLANPGEFTLRAYLNNKIDLNQAEAVADLIHADSSQAARSAALALSGRFSEVIHTLVSDLTTLRVRLESDFDFTDEEIPVFHEVSFRSSLNHILERLTRLVENSRQGALLREGKNIVLIGSPNVGKSSLLNALTEEDHA
;
A
#
# COMPACT_ATOMS: atom_id res chain seq x y z
N GLY A 1 -13.61 11.97 0.76
CA GLY A 1 -14.77 11.89 1.67
C GLY A 1 -15.62 13.12 1.48
N GLU A 2 -15.88 13.42 0.22
CA GLU A 2 -16.60 14.59 -0.25
C GLU A 2 -17.88 14.08 -0.92
N ASP A 3 -18.79 14.97 -1.29
CA ASP A 3 -19.94 14.59 -2.09
C ASP A 3 -19.47 14.12 -3.48
N VAL A 4 -19.94 12.94 -3.88
CA VAL A 4 -19.58 12.31 -5.15
C VAL A 4 -20.85 11.99 -5.93
N VAL A 5 -20.84 12.32 -7.22
CA VAL A 5 -21.84 11.87 -8.19
C VAL A 5 -21.13 11.09 -9.29
N GLU A 6 -21.66 9.91 -9.60
CA GLU A 6 -21.15 9.06 -10.69
C GLU A 6 -22.17 9.04 -11.83
N LEU A 7 -21.76 9.47 -13.02
CA LEU A 7 -22.62 9.51 -14.20
C LEU A 7 -22.30 8.32 -15.11
N HIS A 8 -23.25 7.39 -15.22
CA HIS A 8 -23.11 6.19 -16.06
C HIS A 8 -23.78 6.44 -17.41
N ALA A 9 -23.01 6.33 -18.49
CA ALA A 9 -23.48 6.59 -19.85
C ALA A 9 -23.08 5.45 -20.80
N HIS A 10 -23.59 5.50 -22.03
CA HIS A 10 -23.18 4.59 -23.08
C HIS A 10 -21.70 4.76 -23.40
N GLY A 11 -20.96 3.67 -23.62
CA GLY A 11 -19.50 3.67 -23.82
C GLY A 11 -19.01 4.28 -25.14
N SER A 12 -19.85 5.01 -25.88
CA SER A 12 -19.45 5.74 -27.08
C SER A 12 -18.47 6.86 -26.71
N PRO A 13 -17.25 6.91 -27.28
CA PRO A 13 -16.27 7.96 -26.96
C PRO A 13 -16.81 9.38 -27.15
N VAL A 14 -17.64 9.59 -28.17
CA VAL A 14 -18.27 10.89 -28.44
C VAL A 14 -19.22 11.28 -27.31
N VAL A 15 -20.05 10.35 -26.83
CA VAL A 15 -20.99 10.60 -25.73
C VAL A 15 -20.25 10.91 -24.43
N LEU A 16 -19.19 10.16 -24.13
CA LEU A 16 -18.37 10.39 -22.93
C LEU A 16 -17.64 11.74 -22.96
N GLN A 17 -17.16 12.15 -24.13
CA GLN A 17 -16.51 13.44 -24.32
C GLN A 17 -17.50 14.61 -24.15
N GLU A 18 -18.69 14.53 -24.75
CA GLU A 18 -19.75 15.53 -24.56
C GLU A 18 -20.17 15.66 -23.10
N LEU A 19 -20.30 14.53 -22.39
CA LEU A 19 -20.61 14.52 -20.95
C LEU A 19 -19.52 15.24 -20.15
N GLN A 20 -18.23 14.97 -20.42
CA GLN A 20 -17.13 15.67 -19.76
C GLN A 20 -17.16 17.18 -20.03
N VAL A 21 -17.36 17.59 -21.29
CA VAL A 21 -17.46 19.00 -21.68
C VAL A 21 -18.58 19.71 -20.91
N HIS A 22 -19.75 19.08 -20.81
CA HIS A 22 -20.85 19.63 -20.03
C HIS A 22 -20.51 19.74 -18.54
N CYS A 23 -19.89 18.73 -17.92
CA CYS A 23 -19.45 18.86 -16.52
C CYS A 23 -18.53 20.08 -16.32
N LEU A 24 -17.58 20.34 -17.23
CA LEU A 24 -16.69 21.49 -17.16
C LEU A 24 -17.44 22.83 -17.32
N GLN A 25 -18.43 22.90 -18.23
CA GLN A 25 -19.27 24.08 -18.40
C GLN A 25 -20.08 24.44 -17.15
N TRP A 26 -20.44 23.42 -16.34
CA TRP A 26 -21.16 23.59 -15.08
C TRP A 26 -20.23 23.84 -13.88
N GLY A 27 -18.94 24.13 -14.13
CA GLY A 27 -17.99 24.55 -13.11
C GLY A 27 -17.08 23.45 -12.57
N ALA A 28 -17.16 22.23 -13.09
CA ALA A 28 -16.17 21.21 -12.76
C ALA A 28 -14.80 21.57 -13.35
N ARG A 29 -13.74 21.02 -12.75
CA ARG A 29 -12.38 21.05 -13.28
C ARG A 29 -11.95 19.61 -13.63
N LEU A 30 -11.16 19.45 -14.68
CA LEU A 30 -10.48 18.17 -14.96
C LEU A 30 -9.60 17.78 -13.77
N ALA A 31 -9.76 16.54 -13.31
CA ALA A 31 -8.94 15.97 -12.26
C ALA A 31 -7.50 15.75 -12.75
N ASN A 32 -6.54 15.99 -11.87
CA ASN A 32 -5.14 15.60 -12.09
C ASN A 32 -4.97 14.07 -11.91
N PRO A 33 -3.86 13.49 -12.40
CA PRO A 33 -3.55 12.08 -12.16
C PRO A 33 -3.59 11.72 -10.67
N GLY A 34 -4.35 10.69 -10.32
CA GLY A 34 -4.48 10.21 -8.94
C GLY A 34 -5.25 11.15 -8.00
N GLU A 35 -5.83 12.25 -8.48
CA GLU A 35 -6.41 13.29 -7.61
C GLU A 35 -7.55 12.76 -6.72
N PHE A 36 -8.39 11.86 -7.23
CA PHE A 36 -9.46 11.25 -6.43
C PHE A 36 -8.92 10.41 -5.27
N THR A 37 -7.91 9.58 -5.51
CA THR A 37 -7.26 8.77 -4.47
C THR A 37 -6.51 9.67 -3.47
N LEU A 38 -5.83 10.71 -3.95
CA LEU A 38 -5.19 11.71 -3.10
C LEU A 38 -6.19 12.41 -2.18
N ARG A 39 -7.34 12.83 -2.71
CA ARG A 39 -8.42 13.42 -1.90
C ARG A 39 -9.00 12.43 -0.89
N ALA A 40 -9.06 11.14 -1.20
CA ALA A 40 -9.47 10.12 -0.23
C ALA A 40 -8.45 10.03 0.92
N TYR A 41 -7.15 10.04 0.62
CA TYR A 41 -6.08 10.07 1.61
C TYR A 41 -6.12 11.33 2.49
N LEU A 42 -6.16 12.51 1.88
CA LEU A 42 -6.20 13.80 2.60
C LEU A 42 -7.44 13.95 3.50
N ASN A 43 -8.54 13.31 3.13
CA ASN A 43 -9.77 13.28 3.93
C ASN A 43 -9.82 12.09 4.91
N ASN A 44 -8.69 11.45 5.20
CA ASN A 44 -8.57 10.33 6.14
C ASN A 44 -9.56 9.17 5.85
N LYS A 45 -9.94 8.98 4.57
CA LYS A 45 -10.78 7.82 4.18
C LYS A 45 -9.96 6.56 3.98
N ILE A 46 -8.69 6.74 3.60
CA ILE A 46 -7.68 5.71 3.41
C ILE A 46 -6.34 6.26 3.89
N ASP A 47 -5.41 5.40 4.28
CA ASP A 47 -4.02 5.81 4.51
C ASP A 47 -3.17 5.78 3.22
N LEU A 48 -1.89 6.14 3.35
CA LEU A 48 -0.97 6.20 2.23
C LEU A 48 -0.72 4.84 1.56
N ASN A 49 -0.58 3.78 2.35
CA ASN A 49 -0.34 2.43 1.84
C ASN A 49 -1.58 1.90 1.09
N GLN A 50 -2.78 2.20 1.57
CA GLN A 50 -4.02 1.91 0.87
C GLN A 50 -4.14 2.73 -0.44
N ALA A 51 -3.72 4.00 -0.44
CA ALA A 51 -3.72 4.83 -1.64
C ALA A 51 -2.77 4.29 -2.72
N GLU A 52 -1.57 3.86 -2.35
CA GLU A 52 -0.62 3.19 -3.25
C GLU A 52 -1.19 1.86 -3.78
N ALA A 53 -1.85 1.09 -2.91
CA ALA A 53 -2.46 -0.18 -3.27
C ALA A 53 -3.56 -0.08 -4.33
N VAL A 54 -4.24 1.08 -4.46
CA VAL A 54 -5.18 1.33 -5.56
C VAL A 54 -4.48 1.28 -6.91
N ALA A 55 -3.31 1.94 -7.03
CA ALA A 55 -2.53 1.94 -8.25
C ALA A 55 -1.95 0.54 -8.53
N ASP A 56 -1.41 -0.13 -7.51
CA ASP A 56 -0.89 -1.50 -7.63
C ASP A 56 -1.96 -2.48 -8.13
N LEU A 57 -3.21 -2.32 -7.68
CA LEU A 57 -4.31 -3.21 -8.09
C LEU A 57 -4.71 -2.98 -9.55
N ILE A 58 -4.77 -1.72 -10.01
CA ILE A 58 -5.09 -1.37 -11.39
C ILE A 58 -4.02 -1.89 -12.35
N HIS A 59 -2.74 -1.86 -11.95
CA HIS A 59 -1.60 -2.27 -12.75
C HIS A 59 -1.14 -3.72 -12.52
N ALA A 60 -1.91 -4.53 -11.80
CA ALA A 60 -1.50 -5.88 -11.46
C ALA A 60 -1.51 -6.82 -12.69
N ASP A 61 -0.32 -7.28 -13.11
CA ASP A 61 -0.14 -8.21 -14.23
C ASP A 61 -0.24 -9.70 -13.83
N SER A 62 -0.53 -10.01 -12.56
CA SER A 62 -0.75 -11.38 -12.11
C SER A 62 -1.82 -11.47 -11.03
N SER A 63 -2.46 -12.64 -10.95
CA SER A 63 -3.42 -12.94 -9.86
C SER A 63 -2.80 -12.75 -8.47
N GLN A 64 -1.50 -13.04 -8.33
CA GLN A 64 -0.80 -12.90 -7.06
C GLN A 64 -0.55 -11.42 -6.70
N ALA A 65 -0.16 -10.61 -7.69
CA ALA A 65 -0.02 -9.16 -7.52
C ALA A 65 -1.36 -8.50 -7.15
N ALA A 66 -2.44 -8.86 -7.87
CA ALA A 66 -3.77 -8.34 -7.60
C ALA A 66 -4.27 -8.69 -6.20
N ARG A 67 -4.08 -9.94 -5.75
CA ARG A 67 -4.41 -10.35 -4.38
C ARG A 67 -3.61 -9.58 -3.34
N SER A 68 -2.31 -9.36 -3.60
CA SER A 68 -1.43 -8.63 -2.68
C SER A 68 -1.85 -7.16 -2.56
N ALA A 69 -2.15 -6.51 -3.68
CA ALA A 69 -2.66 -5.15 -3.71
C ALA A 69 -4.04 -5.04 -3.01
N ALA A 70 -4.95 -5.99 -3.26
CA ALA A 70 -6.25 -6.03 -2.58
C ALA A 70 -6.12 -6.18 -1.05
N LEU A 71 -5.17 -6.98 -0.57
CA LEU A 71 -4.86 -7.10 0.86
C LEU A 71 -4.30 -5.80 1.45
N ALA A 72 -3.40 -5.11 0.73
CA ALA A 72 -2.92 -3.80 1.17
C ALA A 72 -4.05 -2.77 1.21
N LEU A 73 -4.90 -2.74 0.18
CA LEU A 73 -6.07 -1.86 0.09
C LEU A 73 -7.09 -2.12 1.22
N SER A 74 -7.21 -3.37 1.68
CA SER A 74 -8.09 -3.73 2.80
C SER A 74 -7.77 -3.02 4.13
N GLY A 75 -6.58 -2.42 4.26
CA GLY A 75 -6.15 -1.72 5.48
C GLY A 75 -5.54 -2.65 6.55
N ARG A 76 -5.58 -3.97 6.37
CA ARG A 76 -5.03 -4.95 7.33
C ARG A 76 -3.55 -4.71 7.66
N PHE A 77 -2.74 -4.33 6.67
CA PHE A 77 -1.33 -4.01 6.93
C PHE A 77 -1.20 -2.78 7.84
N SER A 78 -2.00 -1.76 7.56
CA SER A 78 -2.04 -0.52 8.32
C SER A 78 -2.50 -0.74 9.76
N GLU A 79 -3.50 -1.60 9.99
CA GLU A 79 -3.92 -2.00 11.35
C GLU A 79 -2.77 -2.57 12.17
N VAL A 80 -1.93 -3.43 11.55
CA VAL A 80 -0.76 -4.01 12.21
C VAL A 80 0.26 -2.93 12.57
N ILE A 81 0.53 -2.00 11.65
CA ILE A 81 1.44 -0.86 11.89
C ILE A 81 0.89 0.05 12.99
N HIS A 82 -0.39 0.42 12.94
CA HIS A 82 -1.02 1.26 13.95
C HIS A 82 -0.99 0.62 15.33
N THR A 83 -1.14 -0.70 15.42
CA THR A 83 -0.99 -1.42 16.69
C THR A 83 0.43 -1.27 17.23
N LEU A 84 1.47 -1.47 16.39
CA LEU A 84 2.86 -1.29 16.82
C LEU A 84 3.17 0.15 17.26
N VAL A 85 2.64 1.14 16.53
CA VAL A 85 2.78 2.56 16.88
C VAL A 85 2.09 2.87 18.21
N SER A 86 0.89 2.31 18.44
CA SER A 86 0.16 2.47 19.70
C SER A 86 0.92 1.86 20.87
N ASP A 87 1.47 0.65 20.70
CA ASP A 87 2.26 -0.03 21.73
C ASP A 87 3.53 0.78 22.09
N LEU A 88 4.23 1.31 21.08
CA LEU A 88 5.39 2.18 21.29
C LEU A 88 5.04 3.51 21.96
N THR A 89 3.92 4.13 21.54
CA THR A 89 3.44 5.37 22.13
C THR A 89 3.11 5.17 23.61
N THR A 90 2.46 4.05 23.95
CA THR A 90 2.14 3.69 25.33
C THR A 90 3.40 3.51 26.18
N LEU A 91 4.42 2.82 25.64
CA LEU A 91 5.71 2.68 26.32
C LEU A 91 6.42 4.01 26.53
N ARG A 92 6.36 4.91 25.53
CA ARG A 92 6.93 6.25 25.63
C ARG A 92 6.24 7.08 26.71
N VAL A 93 4.91 7.09 26.74
CA VAL A 93 4.14 7.84 27.76
C VAL A 93 4.48 7.36 29.17
N ARG A 94 4.65 6.04 29.36
CA ARG A 94 5.07 5.49 30.65
C ARG A 94 6.47 5.95 31.07
N LEU A 95 7.42 5.92 30.14
CA LEU A 95 8.76 6.43 30.40
C LEU A 95 8.76 7.92 30.77
N GLU A 96 8.05 8.75 29.99
CA GLU A 96 7.96 10.20 30.23
C GLU A 96 7.34 10.49 31.60
N SER A 97 6.28 9.75 31.96
CA SER A 97 5.65 9.86 33.29
C SER A 97 6.64 9.51 34.40
N ASP A 98 7.42 8.44 34.26
CA ASP A 98 8.40 8.04 35.29
C ASP A 98 9.54 9.07 35.47
N PHE A 99 9.88 9.85 34.43
CA PHE A 99 10.92 10.91 34.51
C PHE A 99 10.42 12.21 35.16
N ASP A 100 9.14 12.57 34.96
CA ASP A 100 8.57 13.83 35.45
C ASP A 100 8.33 13.86 36.99
N PHE A 101 8.32 12.70 37.67
CA PHE A 101 8.04 12.59 39.12
C PHE A 101 9.24 12.15 39.97
N THR A 102 10.45 12.63 39.65
CA THR A 102 11.69 12.26 40.35
C THR A 102 11.80 12.72 41.81
N ASP A 103 10.92 13.60 42.28
CA ASP A 103 10.87 14.10 43.67
C ASP A 103 9.89 13.34 44.59
N GLU A 104 9.02 12.49 44.04
CA GLU A 104 8.12 11.64 44.84
C GLU A 104 8.71 10.20 44.90
N GLU A 105 8.59 9.53 46.06
CA GLU A 105 9.00 8.13 46.26
C GLU A 105 8.11 7.15 45.46
N ILE A 106 8.02 7.33 44.14
CA ILE A 106 7.29 6.44 43.24
C ILE A 106 8.18 5.21 43.00
N PRO A 107 7.64 3.99 43.16
CA PRO A 107 8.45 2.78 43.07
C PRO A 107 9.03 2.63 41.67
N VAL A 108 10.37 2.69 41.62
CA VAL A 108 11.30 2.07 40.68
C VAL A 108 10.66 1.63 39.37
N PHE A 109 10.96 2.38 38.31
CA PHE A 109 10.93 1.93 36.92
C PHE A 109 11.08 0.41 36.83
N HIS A 110 10.00 -0.31 36.52
CA HIS A 110 10.04 -1.77 36.39
C HIS A 110 10.76 -2.12 35.08
N GLU A 111 12.08 -1.94 35.06
CA GLU A 111 12.97 -2.10 33.92
C GLU A 111 12.74 -3.44 33.21
N VAL A 112 12.46 -4.50 33.99
CA VAL A 112 12.14 -5.83 33.48
C VAL A 112 10.85 -5.82 32.65
N SER A 113 9.79 -5.17 33.14
CA SER A 113 8.51 -5.05 32.40
C SER A 113 8.69 -4.20 31.15
N PHE A 114 9.38 -3.07 31.24
CA PHE A 114 9.66 -2.20 30.10
C PHE A 114 10.44 -2.93 29.00
N ARG A 115 11.57 -3.58 29.35
CA ARG A 115 12.38 -4.36 28.42
C ARG A 115 11.56 -5.49 27.78
N SER A 116 10.70 -6.16 28.55
CA SER A 116 9.86 -7.24 28.02
C SER A 116 8.87 -6.75 26.96
N SER A 117 8.18 -5.63 27.21
CA SER A 117 7.27 -5.01 26.25
C SER A 117 7.99 -4.51 24.99
N LEU A 118 9.16 -3.89 25.15
CA LEU A 118 9.97 -3.44 24.01
C LEU A 118 10.43 -4.61 23.15
N ASN A 119 10.90 -5.70 23.77
CA ASN A 119 11.30 -6.92 23.07
C ASN A 119 10.11 -7.54 22.31
N HIS A 120 8.91 -7.51 22.89
CA HIS A 120 7.70 -8.00 22.22
C HIS A 120 7.36 -7.19 20.96
N ILE A 121 7.48 -5.86 21.02
CA ILE A 121 7.29 -4.98 19.86
C ILE A 121 8.35 -5.26 18.78
N LEU A 122 9.63 -5.38 19.18
CA LEU A 122 10.73 -5.71 18.28
C LEU A 122 10.51 -7.05 17.58
N GLU A 123 10.05 -8.07 18.30
CA GLU A 123 9.76 -9.39 17.73
C GLU A 123 8.64 -9.31 16.68
N ARG A 124 7.55 -8.59 16.99
CA ARG A 124 6.44 -8.39 16.03
C ARG A 124 6.88 -7.62 14.78
N LEU A 125 7.69 -6.57 14.96
CA LEU A 125 8.25 -5.80 13.85
C LEU A 125 9.18 -6.67 12.98
N THR A 126 10.03 -7.47 13.60
CA THR A 126 10.97 -8.36 12.90
C THR A 126 10.21 -9.37 12.04
N ARG A 127 9.19 -10.03 12.60
CA ARG A 127 8.31 -10.94 11.85
C ARG A 127 7.60 -10.23 10.70
N LEU A 128 7.17 -8.99 10.90
CA LEU A 128 6.53 -8.19 9.84
C LEU A 128 7.49 -7.94 8.68
N VAL A 129 8.72 -7.54 8.96
CA VAL A 129 9.77 -7.29 7.95
C VAL A 129 10.12 -8.57 7.18
N GLU A 130 10.29 -9.69 7.88
CA GLU A 130 10.59 -10.99 7.27
C GLU A 130 9.49 -11.44 6.29
N ASN A 131 8.22 -11.32 6.71
CA ASN A 131 7.08 -11.65 5.87
C ASN A 131 6.96 -10.72 4.65
N SER A 132 7.25 -9.43 4.84
CA SER A 132 7.20 -8.43 3.77
C SER A 132 8.23 -8.71 2.67
N ARG A 133 9.42 -9.20 3.04
CA ARG A 133 10.48 -9.54 2.08
C ARG A 133 10.09 -10.69 1.15
N GLN A 134 9.37 -11.68 1.67
CA GLN A 134 8.81 -12.75 0.82
C GLN A 134 7.73 -12.21 -0.13
N GLY A 135 6.89 -11.28 0.35
CA GLY A 135 5.86 -10.62 -0.46
C GLY A 135 6.43 -9.73 -1.57
N ALA A 136 7.55 -9.04 -1.34
CA ALA A 136 8.20 -8.20 -2.35
C ALA A 136 8.75 -9.02 -3.54
N LEU A 137 9.41 -10.14 -3.26
CA LEU A 137 9.93 -11.07 -4.28
C LEU A 137 8.83 -11.64 -5.19
N LEU A 138 7.62 -11.84 -4.66
CA LEU A 138 6.48 -12.31 -5.44
C LEU A 138 5.84 -11.19 -6.28
N ARG A 139 6.02 -9.92 -5.89
CA ARG A 139 5.46 -8.75 -6.58
C ARG A 139 6.29 -8.32 -7.78
N GLU A 140 7.61 -8.26 -7.62
CA GLU A 140 8.53 -7.76 -8.65
C GLU A 140 8.80 -8.79 -9.76
N GLY A 141 8.35 -10.04 -9.60
CA GLY A 141 8.64 -11.12 -10.53
C GLY A 141 10.14 -11.42 -10.61
N LYS A 142 10.57 -12.09 -11.68
CA LYS A 142 12.00 -12.32 -11.95
C LYS A 142 12.39 -11.61 -13.24
N ASN A 143 13.40 -10.75 -13.16
CA ASN A 143 14.06 -10.24 -14.35
C ASN A 143 14.95 -11.34 -14.94
N ILE A 144 14.53 -11.88 -16.10
CA ILE A 144 15.27 -12.90 -16.84
C ILE A 144 15.89 -12.24 -18.06
N VAL A 145 17.21 -12.41 -18.24
CA VAL A 145 17.94 -11.90 -19.41
C VAL A 145 18.30 -13.06 -20.33
N LEU A 146 17.85 -13.00 -21.58
CA LEU A 146 18.20 -13.96 -22.62
C LEU A 146 19.53 -13.56 -23.30
N ILE A 147 20.61 -14.25 -22.98
CA ILE A 147 21.95 -13.99 -23.52
C ILE A 147 22.33 -15.08 -24.54
N GLY A 148 22.92 -14.67 -25.66
CA GLY A 148 23.47 -15.59 -26.65
C GLY A 148 23.92 -14.89 -27.93
N SER A 149 24.66 -15.60 -28.77
CA SER A 149 25.21 -15.08 -30.04
C SER A 149 24.12 -14.56 -31.00
N PRO A 150 24.46 -13.68 -31.98
CA PRO A 150 23.54 -13.31 -33.05
C PRO A 150 22.92 -14.54 -33.72
N ASN A 151 21.62 -14.48 -34.05
CA ASN A 151 20.86 -15.56 -34.72
C ASN A 151 20.73 -16.90 -33.98
N VAL A 152 21.06 -16.98 -32.68
CA VAL A 152 20.88 -18.22 -31.86
C VAL A 152 19.41 -18.52 -31.49
N GLY A 153 18.45 -17.79 -32.06
CA GLY A 153 17.02 -18.03 -31.80
C GLY A 153 16.45 -17.37 -30.54
N LYS A 154 17.13 -16.34 -29.97
CA LYS A 154 16.62 -15.61 -28.78
C LYS A 154 15.18 -15.09 -28.96
N SER A 155 14.89 -14.47 -30.11
CA SER A 155 13.55 -13.95 -30.42
C SER A 155 12.53 -15.07 -30.65
N SER A 156 12.94 -16.18 -31.27
CA SER A 156 12.08 -17.34 -31.47
C SER A 156 11.67 -17.99 -30.15
N LEU A 157 12.61 -18.09 -29.19
CA LEU A 157 12.32 -18.60 -27.84
C LEU A 157 11.35 -17.68 -27.08
N LEU A 158 11.56 -16.35 -27.14
CA LEU A 158 10.68 -15.39 -26.48
C LEU A 158 9.25 -15.44 -27.04
N ASN A 159 9.10 -15.58 -28.36
CA ASN A 159 7.79 -15.73 -28.99
C ASN A 159 7.11 -17.04 -28.58
N ALA A 160 7.84 -18.17 -28.58
CA ALA A 160 7.28 -19.45 -28.15
C ALA A 160 6.79 -19.42 -26.69
N LEU A 161 7.54 -18.77 -25.79
CA LEU A 161 7.16 -18.63 -24.39
C LEU A 161 5.97 -17.69 -24.17
N THR A 162 5.76 -16.70 -25.04
CA THR A 162 4.65 -15.75 -24.93
C THR A 162 3.37 -16.25 -25.59
N GLU A 163 3.47 -17.12 -26.60
CA GLU A 163 2.30 -17.74 -27.25
C GLU A 163 1.62 -18.81 -26.37
N GLU A 164 2.35 -19.52 -25.50
CA GLU A 164 1.77 -20.51 -24.57
C GLU A 164 1.02 -19.90 -23.38
N ASP A 165 1.38 -18.69 -22.92
CA ASP A 165 0.74 -18.01 -21.77
C ASP A 165 -0.60 -17.32 -22.15
N HIS A 166 -0.93 -17.21 -23.43
CA HIS A 166 -2.16 -16.58 -23.93
C HIS A 166 -3.27 -17.56 -24.36
N ALA A 167 -3.04 -18.88 -24.27
CA ALA A 167 -4.00 -19.94 -24.61
C ALA A 167 -4.65 -20.56 -23.36
#